data_AF-A0A0Q4D7U0-F1
#
_entry.id   AF-A0A0Q4D7U0-F1
#
_cell.length_a   1.000
_cell.length_b   1.000
_cell.length_c   1.000
_cell.angle_alpha   90.00
_cell.angle_beta   90.00
_cell.angle_gamma   90.00
#
_symmetry.space_group_name_H-M   'P 1'
#
loop_
_entity.id
_entity.type
_entity.pdbx_description
1 polymer ?
#
loop_
_entity_poly.entity_id
_entity_poly.type
_entity_poly.pdbx_seq_one_letter_code
_entity_poly.pdbx_strand_id
1 'polypeptide(L)'
;MIVTALLVVAPADAAQVAGVADFLTTIGGDINMKTAGSSPSDPSPQIYPLMHYASEVVGYRFFSEKITANGSATAERTKAAFEQECVAKGGRIEADGSDVALDFKERVLRSKMPRRVYKHFWAGLSAVCSRSPSEVMGGFVAITFDTTEVVTKGDMGSQLLSKIWLQPNRTAVYAYRPERIRTAALFEARDAAILADYAAEQRANEAFQKDIVVGTETNCGTVIQVRGPMVEIAVSPVRPTPNGQSTFWSKRTVLTRPGPALCTYGL
;
A
#
# COMPACT_ATOMS: atom_id res chain seq x y z
N MET A 1 -40.83 -14.70 20.70
CA MET A 1 -39.98 -13.73 19.97
C MET A 1 -39.06 -13.08 20.97
N ILE A 2 -37.78 -13.45 20.95
CA ILE A 2 -36.75 -12.82 21.79
C ILE A 2 -35.97 -11.89 20.86
N VAL A 3 -36.12 -10.59 21.07
CA VAL A 3 -35.32 -9.57 20.38
C VAL A 3 -34.06 -9.37 21.20
N THR A 4 -32.97 -10.00 20.77
CA THR A 4 -31.63 -9.75 21.32
C THR A 4 -31.18 -8.38 20.83
N ALA A 5 -31.27 -7.36 21.68
CA ALA A 5 -30.70 -6.05 21.39
C ALA A 5 -29.17 -6.20 21.32
N LEU A 6 -28.60 -6.10 20.12
CA LEU A 6 -27.18 -5.82 19.96
C LEU A 6 -26.91 -4.45 20.60
N LEU A 7 -26.32 -4.46 21.79
CA LEU A 7 -25.61 -3.32 22.33
C LEU A 7 -24.45 -3.03 21.38
N VAL A 8 -24.68 -2.11 20.45
CA VAL A 8 -23.62 -1.41 19.74
C VAL A 8 -22.90 -0.61 20.82
N VAL A 9 -21.82 -1.18 21.32
CA VAL A 9 -20.83 -0.44 22.10
C VAL A 9 -20.34 0.66 21.17
N ALA A 10 -20.80 1.89 21.42
CA ALA A 10 -20.19 3.08 20.85
C ALA A 10 -18.68 2.95 21.12
N PRO A 11 -17.79 3.19 20.13
CA PRO A 11 -16.38 3.17 20.41
C PRO A 11 -16.16 4.18 21.53
N ALA A 12 -15.74 3.68 22.68
CA ALA A 12 -15.23 4.49 23.76
C ALA A 12 -14.29 5.50 23.10
N ASP A 13 -14.45 6.78 23.45
CA ASP A 13 -13.55 7.85 23.08
C ASP A 13 -12.16 7.28 22.89
N ALA A 14 -11.62 7.43 21.68
CA ALA A 14 -10.26 7.05 21.37
C ALA A 14 -9.38 7.81 22.35
N ALA A 15 -9.16 7.20 23.52
CA ALA A 15 -8.21 7.63 24.51
C ALA A 15 -6.95 7.82 23.69
N GLN A 16 -6.51 9.09 23.62
CA GLN A 16 -5.34 9.50 22.88
C GLN A 16 -4.22 8.55 23.29
N VAL A 17 -4.02 7.49 22.51
CA VAL A 17 -2.84 6.66 22.61
C VAL A 17 -1.75 7.69 22.42
N ALA A 18 -0.92 7.88 23.45
CA ALA A 18 0.11 8.90 23.48
C ALA A 18 0.99 8.73 22.25
N GLY A 19 0.59 9.35 21.15
CA GLY A 19 1.06 9.03 19.82
C GLY A 19 2.48 9.52 19.67
N VAL A 20 3.22 8.99 18.71
CA VAL A 20 4.60 9.43 18.50
C VAL A 20 4.66 10.88 18.01
N ALA A 21 3.53 11.50 17.64
CA ALA A 21 3.40 12.86 17.10
C ALA A 21 4.04 14.00 17.93
N ASP A 22 4.34 13.77 19.21
CA ASP A 22 5.05 14.73 20.06
C ASP A 22 6.45 15.09 19.53
N PHE A 23 7.05 14.21 18.71
CA PHE A 23 8.31 14.51 18.01
C PHE A 23 8.24 15.81 17.17
N LEU A 24 7.06 16.22 16.72
CA LEU A 24 6.88 17.49 15.99
C LEU A 24 7.17 18.71 16.87
N THR A 25 7.02 18.59 18.19
CA THR A 25 7.36 19.68 19.13
C THR A 25 8.87 19.75 19.37
N THR A 26 9.57 18.61 19.30
CA THR A 26 11.00 18.52 19.58
C THR A 26 11.86 18.91 18.38
N ILE A 27 11.40 18.68 17.16
CA ILE A 27 12.16 18.99 15.93
C ILE A 27 12.13 20.48 15.52
N GLY A 28 11.27 21.29 16.15
CA GLY A 28 11.05 22.69 15.76
C GLY A 28 10.39 22.82 14.38
N GLY A 29 10.81 23.83 13.60
CA GLY A 29 10.25 24.12 12.27
C GLY A 29 9.03 25.04 12.30
N ASP A 30 8.65 25.57 11.14
CA ASP A 30 7.51 26.48 11.02
C ASP A 30 6.21 25.69 10.86
N ILE A 31 5.14 26.18 11.48
CA ILE A 31 3.76 25.70 11.28
C ILE A 31 3.04 26.51 10.21
N ASN A 32 3.53 27.72 9.94
CA ASN A 32 3.11 28.48 8.78
C ASN A 32 3.85 27.90 7.59
N MET A 33 3.11 27.20 6.73
CA MET A 33 3.49 27.24 5.32
C MET A 33 3.55 28.74 4.98
N LYS A 34 4.58 29.24 4.30
CA LYS A 34 4.48 30.59 3.72
C LYS A 34 3.36 30.55 2.68
N THR A 35 2.12 30.75 3.12
CA THR A 35 0.88 30.63 2.32
C THR A 35 0.17 31.96 2.10
N ALA A 36 0.72 33.08 2.56
CA ALA A 36 0.07 34.37 2.36
C ALA A 36 1.11 35.44 2.05
N GLY A 37 1.31 35.71 0.76
CA GLY A 37 2.13 36.83 0.27
C GLY A 37 3.04 36.51 -0.92
N SER A 38 3.31 35.23 -1.20
CA SER A 38 4.05 34.83 -2.40
C SER A 38 3.15 35.00 -3.63
N SER A 39 3.47 36.03 -4.43
CA SER A 39 2.85 36.34 -5.73
C SER A 39 2.69 35.08 -6.58
N PRO A 40 1.67 34.96 -7.45
CA PRO A 40 1.57 33.92 -8.47
C PRO A 40 2.82 33.77 -9.36
N SER A 41 3.71 34.78 -9.33
CA SER A 41 5.00 34.82 -10.00
C SER A 41 6.16 34.22 -9.20
N ASP A 42 5.96 33.66 -8.00
CA ASP A 42 7.03 33.01 -7.24
C ASP A 42 7.38 31.66 -7.88
N PRO A 43 8.59 31.49 -8.45
CA PRO A 43 8.93 30.29 -9.21
C PRO A 43 9.57 29.28 -8.26
N SER A 44 8.80 28.53 -7.47
CA SER A 44 9.33 27.33 -6.81
C SER A 44 8.31 26.48 -6.08
N PRO A 45 8.51 25.15 -6.04
CA PRO A 45 7.45 24.23 -5.71
C PRO A 45 6.97 24.41 -4.29
N GLN A 46 5.67 24.63 -4.21
CA GLN A 46 4.92 24.49 -2.98
C GLN A 46 4.99 23.00 -2.62
N ILE A 47 5.54 22.67 -1.46
CA ILE A 47 5.38 21.34 -0.88
C ILE A 47 3.94 21.30 -0.41
N TYR A 48 3.04 21.08 -1.36
CA TYR A 48 1.63 21.01 -1.06
C TYR A 48 1.46 19.95 0.04
N PRO A 49 0.68 20.27 1.08
CA PRO A 49 0.20 19.25 1.99
C PRO A 49 -0.45 18.16 1.13
N LEU A 50 -0.40 16.92 1.59
CA LEU A 50 -1.13 15.82 0.98
C LEU A 50 -2.63 16.10 1.21
N MET A 51 -3.20 17.09 0.50
CA MET A 51 -4.49 17.75 0.77
C MET A 51 -5.65 16.76 0.80
N HIS A 52 -5.53 15.67 0.04
CA HIS A 52 -6.49 14.57 0.03
C HIS A 52 -6.57 13.79 1.36
N TYR A 53 -5.59 13.95 2.26
CA TYR A 53 -5.45 13.17 3.50
C TYR A 53 -5.11 14.04 4.71
N ALA A 54 -5.43 15.33 4.66
CA ALA A 54 -5.25 16.24 5.79
C ALA A 54 -5.93 15.71 7.07
N SER A 55 -7.03 14.97 6.92
CA SER A 55 -7.74 14.31 8.03
C SER A 55 -6.93 13.18 8.70
N GLU A 56 -5.96 12.60 8.01
CA GLU A 56 -5.08 11.56 8.56
C GLU A 56 -3.81 12.12 9.20
N VAL A 57 -3.52 13.40 8.98
CA VAL A 57 -2.35 14.07 9.54
C VAL A 57 -2.71 14.63 10.91
N VAL A 58 -1.92 14.28 11.92
CA VAL A 58 -2.03 14.82 13.30
C VAL A 58 -1.39 16.19 13.38
N GLY A 59 -0.29 16.40 12.64
CA GLY A 59 0.40 17.67 12.57
C GLY A 59 1.52 17.64 11.54
N TYR A 60 2.11 18.80 11.30
CA TYR A 60 3.20 18.97 10.35
C TYR A 60 4.18 20.06 10.78
N ARG A 61 5.38 20.03 10.18
CA ARG A 61 6.43 21.05 10.32
C ARG A 61 7.11 21.30 8.98
N PHE A 62 7.39 22.57 8.70
CA PHE A 62 8.10 22.99 7.51
C PHE A 62 9.50 23.50 7.85
N PHE A 63 10.44 23.15 6.97
CA PHE A 63 11.84 23.54 7.07
C PHE A 63 12.29 24.13 5.75
N SER A 64 13.08 25.20 5.85
CA SER A 64 13.75 25.84 4.73
C SER A 64 15.24 25.90 5.06
N GLU A 65 16.04 25.14 4.34
CA GLU A 65 17.46 24.95 4.63
C GLU A 65 18.34 25.51 3.53
N LYS A 66 19.51 26.03 3.90
CA LYS A 66 20.51 26.37 2.88
C LYS A 66 20.83 25.13 2.05
N ILE A 67 21.13 25.36 0.78
CA ILE A 67 21.55 24.32 -0.16
C ILE A 67 22.75 23.58 0.44
N THR A 68 22.57 22.30 0.78
CA THR A 68 23.61 21.40 1.31
C THR A 68 23.91 20.30 0.31
N ALA A 69 25.14 19.79 0.28
CA ALA A 69 25.52 18.66 -0.58
C ALA A 69 24.63 17.40 -0.38
N ASN A 70 24.01 17.27 0.80
CA ASN A 70 23.01 16.26 1.10
C ASN A 70 21.64 16.93 1.16
N GLY A 71 20.84 16.81 0.09
CA GLY A 71 19.54 17.46 0.02
C GLY A 71 18.52 16.97 1.04
N SER A 72 18.67 15.76 1.58
CA SER A 72 17.74 15.13 2.53
C SER A 72 18.11 15.29 4.01
N ALA A 73 19.09 16.14 4.36
CA ALA A 73 19.65 16.19 5.71
C ALA A 73 18.60 16.43 6.82
N THR A 74 17.62 17.30 6.62
CA THR A 74 16.53 17.49 7.59
C THR A 74 15.53 16.34 7.60
N ALA A 75 15.22 15.74 6.45
CA ALA A 75 14.36 14.55 6.41
C ALA A 75 14.96 13.41 7.24
N GLU A 76 16.27 13.17 7.13
CA GLU A 76 16.97 12.14 7.93
C GLU A 76 17.03 12.51 9.42
N ARG A 77 17.36 13.76 9.76
CA ARG A 77 17.39 14.21 11.17
C ARG A 77 16.02 14.10 11.84
N THR A 78 14.97 14.49 11.14
CA THR A 78 13.60 14.45 11.67
C THR A 78 13.06 13.02 11.73
N LYS A 79 13.47 12.14 10.81
CA LYS A 79 13.25 10.70 10.91
C LYS A 79 13.91 10.17 12.19
N ALA A 80 15.19 10.44 12.42
CA ALA A 80 15.89 9.99 13.63
C ALA A 80 15.20 10.47 14.92
N ALA A 81 14.68 11.70 14.96
CA ALA A 81 13.90 12.20 16.10
C ALA A 81 12.59 11.42 16.30
N PHE A 82 11.88 11.09 15.22
CA PHE A 82 10.69 10.22 15.27
C PHE A 82 11.05 8.81 15.78
N GLU A 83 12.17 8.24 15.34
CA GLU A 83 12.62 6.92 15.78
C GLU A 83 12.99 6.91 17.27
N GLN A 84 13.67 7.96 17.75
CA GLN A 84 13.97 8.14 19.17
C GLN A 84 12.69 8.25 20.01
N GLU A 85 11.72 9.06 19.57
CA GLU A 85 10.43 9.20 20.25
C GLU A 85 9.65 7.87 20.27
N CYS A 86 9.68 7.14 19.15
CA CYS A 86 9.06 5.81 19.04
C CYS A 86 9.62 4.86 20.11
N VAL A 87 10.95 4.76 20.21
CA VAL A 87 11.62 3.92 21.21
C VAL A 87 11.33 4.41 22.64
N ALA A 88 11.37 5.72 22.87
CA ALA A 88 11.10 6.31 24.19
C ALA A 88 9.68 5.98 24.70
N LYS A 89 8.71 5.84 23.80
CA LYS A 89 7.33 5.44 24.13
C LYS A 89 7.08 3.92 24.10
N GLY A 90 8.15 3.13 24.02
CA GLY A 90 8.11 1.66 24.04
C GLY A 90 7.70 1.02 22.70
N GLY A 91 7.82 1.76 21.59
CA GLY A 91 7.59 1.28 20.24
C GLY A 91 8.87 0.82 19.53
N ARG A 92 8.68 0.28 18.33
CA ARG A 92 9.74 -0.06 17.38
C ARG A 92 9.37 0.42 15.99
N ILE A 93 10.37 0.72 15.19
CA ILE A 93 10.17 1.09 13.78
C ILE A 93 9.96 -0.17 12.95
N GLU A 94 8.90 -0.17 12.15
CA GLU A 94 8.66 -1.24 11.18
C GLU A 94 9.77 -1.27 10.14
N ALA A 95 10.25 -2.48 9.82
CA ALA A 95 11.29 -2.65 8.80
C ALA A 95 10.78 -2.16 7.44
N ASP A 96 11.65 -1.52 6.65
CA ASP A 96 11.30 -0.92 5.35
C ASP A 96 10.65 -1.90 4.36
N GLY A 97 10.91 -3.21 4.50
CA GLY A 97 10.34 -4.28 3.68
C GLY A 97 9.12 -4.98 4.27
N SER A 98 8.63 -4.58 5.45
CA SER A 98 7.39 -5.11 6.03
C SER A 98 6.17 -4.63 5.24
N ASP A 99 5.09 -5.41 5.27
CA ASP A 99 3.84 -5.04 4.58
C ASP A 99 3.27 -3.72 5.11
N VAL A 100 3.41 -3.47 6.42
CA VAL A 100 3.00 -2.21 7.06
C VAL A 100 3.76 -1.02 6.47
N ALA A 101 5.09 -1.10 6.41
CA ALA A 101 5.92 -0.01 5.88
C ALA A 101 5.70 0.20 4.37
N LEU A 102 5.59 -0.89 3.61
CA LEU A 102 5.37 -0.86 2.16
C LEU A 102 4.00 -0.27 1.80
N ASP A 103 2.92 -0.74 2.44
CA ASP A 103 1.56 -0.22 2.23
C ASP A 103 1.50 1.28 2.59
N PHE A 104 2.06 1.65 3.74
CA PHE A 104 2.10 3.06 4.16
C PHE A 104 2.87 3.92 3.16
N LYS A 105 4.09 3.51 2.77
CA LYS A 105 4.94 4.22 1.81
C LYS A 105 4.28 4.38 0.44
N GLU A 106 3.67 3.32 -0.09
CA GLU A 106 2.97 3.37 -1.38
C GLU A 106 1.80 4.36 -1.33
N ARG A 107 1.04 4.32 -0.23
CA ARG A 107 -0.14 5.15 0.00
C ARG A 107 0.19 6.62 0.27
N VAL A 108 1.30 6.95 0.92
CA VAL A 108 1.61 8.34 1.30
C VAL A 108 2.64 9.03 0.39
N LEU A 109 3.53 8.28 -0.26
CA LEU A 109 4.58 8.83 -1.13
C LEU A 109 4.34 8.53 -2.62
N ARG A 110 4.24 7.24 -3.01
CA ARG A 110 4.26 6.85 -4.44
C ARG A 110 3.00 7.20 -5.21
N SER A 111 1.83 7.07 -4.59
CA SER A 111 0.57 7.50 -5.21
C SER A 111 0.46 9.03 -5.33
N LYS A 112 1.35 9.81 -4.69
CA LYS A 112 1.12 11.24 -4.42
C LYS A 112 2.23 12.19 -4.89
N MET A 113 3.41 11.70 -5.26
CA MET A 113 4.46 12.56 -5.83
C MET A 113 4.10 13.05 -7.24
N PRO A 114 4.33 14.34 -7.58
CA PRO A 114 4.06 14.88 -8.90
C PRO A 114 4.78 14.10 -10.00
N ARG A 115 4.02 13.47 -10.91
CA ARG A 115 4.59 12.58 -11.95
C ARG A 115 5.22 13.30 -13.14
N ARG A 116 5.04 14.61 -13.29
CA ARG A 116 5.25 15.29 -14.57
C ARG A 116 6.54 16.11 -14.69
N VAL A 117 6.70 17.23 -13.96
CA VAL A 117 7.73 18.22 -14.34
C VAL A 117 8.97 18.22 -13.43
N TYR A 118 8.87 17.70 -12.20
CA TYR A 118 9.94 17.81 -11.20
C TYR A 118 10.25 16.50 -10.46
N LYS A 119 9.86 15.35 -11.02
CA LYS A 119 9.91 14.04 -10.33
C LYS A 119 11.29 13.68 -9.74
N HIS A 120 12.37 14.09 -10.40
CA HIS A 120 13.74 13.83 -9.95
C HIS A 120 14.20 14.70 -8.78
N PHE A 121 13.43 15.70 -8.40
CA PHE A 121 13.81 16.68 -7.36
C PHE A 121 13.03 16.46 -6.06
N TRP A 122 12.16 15.46 -6.02
CA TRP A 122 11.38 15.12 -4.84
C TRP A 122 11.93 13.84 -4.21
N ALA A 123 12.48 13.97 -3.01
CA ALA A 123 12.84 12.85 -2.16
C ALA A 123 11.75 12.65 -1.09
N GLY A 124 11.48 11.40 -0.75
CA GLY A 124 10.47 11.05 0.25
C GLY A 124 10.98 9.97 1.20
N LEU A 125 10.90 10.25 2.49
CA LEU A 125 11.14 9.28 3.56
C LEU A 125 9.83 9.00 4.28
N SER A 126 9.67 7.76 4.72
CA SER A 126 8.55 7.33 5.54
C SER A 126 9.01 6.34 6.59
N ALA A 127 8.36 6.34 7.74
CA ALA A 127 8.55 5.34 8.78
C ALA A 127 7.23 5.10 9.52
N VAL A 128 7.05 3.91 10.07
CA VAL A 128 5.90 3.57 10.92
C VAL A 128 6.42 3.09 12.26
N CYS A 129 5.86 3.61 13.34
CA CYS A 129 6.15 3.13 14.69
C CYS A 129 5.02 2.25 15.18
N SER A 130 5.35 1.06 15.66
CA SER A 130 4.40 0.11 16.24
C SER A 130 4.87 -0.33 17.62
N ARG A 131 3.94 -0.53 18.55
CA ARG A 131 4.22 -1.13 19.87
C ARG A 131 4.16 -2.65 19.82
N SER A 132 3.20 -3.16 19.06
CA SER A 132 2.96 -4.59 18.89
C SER A 132 2.42 -4.84 17.47
N PRO A 133 2.34 -6.11 17.02
CA PRO A 133 1.75 -6.42 15.72
C PRO A 133 0.31 -5.90 15.53
N SER A 134 -0.41 -5.64 16.62
CA SER A 134 -1.80 -5.14 16.59
C SER A 134 -1.93 -3.64 16.95
N GLU A 135 -0.84 -2.96 17.27
CA GLU A 135 -0.88 -1.61 17.81
C GLU A 135 0.16 -0.72 17.11
N VAL A 136 -0.32 0.12 16.19
CA VAL A 136 0.47 1.18 15.57
C VAL A 136 0.38 2.43 16.45
N MET A 137 1.50 3.13 16.62
CA MET A 137 1.61 4.33 17.44
C MET A 137 1.67 5.64 16.62
N GLY A 138 2.00 5.53 15.33
CA GLY A 138 1.97 6.66 14.40
C GLY A 138 2.85 6.44 13.17
N GLY A 139 2.66 7.31 12.18
CA GLY A 139 3.46 7.33 10.96
C GLY A 139 4.22 8.64 10.79
N PHE A 140 5.38 8.55 10.16
CA PHE A 140 6.22 9.67 9.78
C PHE A 140 6.31 9.73 8.27
N VAL A 141 6.20 10.93 7.72
CA VAL A 141 6.49 11.19 6.31
C VAL A 141 7.27 12.49 6.20
N ALA A 142 8.41 12.46 5.53
CA ALA A 142 9.14 13.66 5.13
C ALA A 142 9.21 13.73 3.60
N ILE A 143 8.85 14.88 3.05
CA ILE A 143 8.95 15.18 1.62
C ILE A 143 9.90 16.35 1.46
N THR A 144 10.95 16.15 0.68
CA THR A 144 11.96 17.16 0.42
C THR A 144 12.00 17.52 -1.05
N PHE A 145 11.98 18.81 -1.34
CA PHE A 145 12.36 19.34 -2.63
C PHE A 145 13.85 19.69 -2.61
N ASP A 146 14.65 18.89 -3.31
CA ASP A 146 16.09 19.04 -3.38
C ASP A 146 16.49 19.91 -4.58
N THR A 147 16.94 21.13 -4.27
CA THR A 147 17.43 22.09 -5.25
C THR A 147 18.86 21.77 -5.73
N THR A 148 19.65 21.00 -4.98
CA THR A 148 21.02 20.61 -5.42
C THR A 148 21.01 19.65 -6.58
N GLU A 149 20.05 18.73 -6.62
CA GLU A 149 19.90 17.81 -7.74
C GLU A 149 19.43 18.55 -9.01
N VAL A 150 18.68 19.67 -8.87
CA VAL A 150 18.34 20.57 -9.99
C VAL A 150 19.59 21.21 -10.59
N VAL A 151 20.50 21.69 -9.74
CA VAL A 151 21.73 22.37 -10.16
C VAL A 151 22.71 21.42 -10.83
N THR A 152 22.74 20.15 -10.43
CA THR A 152 23.77 19.18 -10.84
C THR A 152 23.31 18.17 -11.91
N LYS A 153 22.02 17.80 -11.93
CA LYS A 153 21.48 16.74 -12.79
C LYS A 153 20.24 17.14 -13.60
N GLY A 154 19.75 18.38 -13.45
CA GLY A 154 18.66 18.91 -14.28
C GLY A 154 19.08 19.05 -15.74
N ASP A 155 18.10 19.20 -16.64
CA ASP A 155 18.39 19.62 -18.01
C ASP A 155 19.00 21.04 -18.03
N MET A 156 19.61 21.42 -19.16
CA MET A 156 20.36 22.68 -19.26
C MET A 156 19.50 23.91 -18.91
N GLY A 157 18.19 23.87 -19.17
CA GLY A 157 17.23 24.89 -18.78
C GLY A 157 16.96 24.94 -17.26
N SER A 158 16.80 23.78 -16.61
CA SER A 158 16.64 23.67 -15.16
C SER A 158 17.91 24.05 -14.39
N GLN A 159 19.09 23.74 -14.94
CA GLN A 159 20.37 24.19 -14.40
C GLN A 159 20.53 25.71 -14.48
N LEU A 160 20.08 26.34 -15.58
CA LEU A 160 20.12 27.79 -15.71
C LEU A 160 19.18 28.48 -14.72
N LEU A 161 17.94 27.98 -14.60
CA LEU A 161 16.94 28.51 -13.69
C LEU A 161 17.36 28.34 -12.22
N SER A 162 17.94 27.21 -11.84
CA SER A 162 18.44 26.98 -10.47
C SER A 162 19.69 27.79 -10.12
N LYS A 163 20.55 28.11 -11.10
CA LYS A 163 21.68 29.04 -10.88
C LYS A 163 21.24 30.48 -10.68
N ILE A 164 20.13 30.90 -11.30
CA ILE A 164 19.56 32.25 -11.16
C ILE A 164 18.75 32.34 -9.85
N TRP A 165 18.08 31.26 -9.45
CA TRP A 165 17.27 31.17 -8.24
C TRP A 165 17.93 30.22 -7.24
N LEU A 166 18.89 30.73 -6.45
CA LEU A 166 19.52 30.07 -5.28
C LEU A 166 18.48 29.78 -4.18
N GLN A 167 17.56 28.87 -4.46
CA GLN A 167 16.47 28.56 -3.54
C GLN A 167 16.91 27.53 -2.50
N PRO A 168 16.49 27.71 -1.24
CA PRO A 168 16.77 26.74 -0.20
C PRO A 168 16.12 25.39 -0.50
N ASN A 169 16.72 24.31 0.00
CA ASN A 169 16.03 23.03 0.11
C ASN A 169 14.83 23.21 1.03
N ARG A 170 13.69 22.67 0.62
CA ARG A 170 12.46 22.75 1.40
C ARG A 170 12.07 21.34 1.81
N THR A 171 11.73 21.15 3.08
CA THR A 171 11.27 19.87 3.62
C THR A 171 9.99 20.07 4.40
N ALA A 172 8.98 19.25 4.12
CA ALA A 172 7.78 19.15 4.91
C ALA A 172 7.75 17.80 5.63
N VAL A 173 7.52 17.84 6.93
CA VAL A 173 7.43 16.68 7.81
C VAL A 173 6.01 16.56 8.32
N TYR A 174 5.45 15.35 8.26
CA TYR A 174 4.08 15.05 8.64
C TYR A 174 4.06 13.90 9.66
N ALA A 175 3.24 14.07 10.70
CA ALA A 175 2.86 12.99 11.61
C ALA A 175 1.48 12.46 11.21
N TYR A 176 1.36 11.14 11.08
CA TYR A 176 0.14 10.46 10.70
C TYR A 176 -0.53 9.77 11.88
N ARG A 177 -1.86 9.77 11.85
CA ARG A 177 -2.75 9.11 12.80
C ARG A 177 -2.51 7.60 12.79
N PRO A 178 -2.33 6.96 13.96
CA PRO A 178 -2.13 5.52 14.03
C PRO A 178 -3.33 4.73 13.50
N GLU A 179 -4.55 5.23 13.68
CA GLU A 179 -5.79 4.55 13.26
C GLU A 179 -5.95 4.49 11.74
N ARG A 180 -5.12 5.23 10.99
CA ARG A 180 -5.10 5.28 9.53
C ARG A 180 -4.00 4.41 8.91
N ILE A 181 -3.25 3.71 9.76
CA ILE A 181 -2.15 2.84 9.34
C ILE A 181 -2.55 1.41 9.66
N ARG A 182 -2.43 0.52 8.67
CA ARG A 182 -2.76 -0.89 8.83
C ARG A 182 -1.73 -1.57 9.73
N THR A 183 -2.19 -2.43 10.63
CA THR A 183 -1.36 -3.17 11.58
C THR A 183 -0.80 -4.43 10.93
N ALA A 184 0.31 -4.96 11.46
CA ALA A 184 0.89 -6.22 10.97
C ALA A 184 -0.08 -7.40 11.13
N ALA A 185 -0.82 -7.46 12.25
CA ALA A 185 -1.83 -8.49 12.51
C ALA A 185 -2.95 -8.50 11.45
N LEU A 186 -3.28 -7.35 10.86
CA LEU A 186 -4.26 -7.29 9.77
C LEU A 186 -3.72 -7.93 8.49
N PHE A 187 -2.44 -7.75 8.18
CA PHE A 187 -1.79 -8.43 7.05
C PHE A 187 -1.69 -9.93 7.31
N GLU A 188 -1.23 -10.34 8.50
CA GLU A 188 -1.15 -11.75 8.88
C GLU A 188 -2.54 -12.44 8.82
N ALA A 189 -3.59 -11.80 9.32
CA ALA A 189 -4.94 -12.33 9.27
C ALA A 189 -5.46 -12.46 7.82
N ARG A 190 -5.12 -11.51 6.96
CA ARG A 190 -5.47 -11.54 5.54
C ARG A 190 -4.77 -12.70 4.82
N ASP A 191 -3.48 -12.89 5.07
CA ASP A 191 -2.72 -13.98 4.46
C ASP A 191 -3.20 -15.34 4.96
N ALA A 192 -3.50 -15.45 6.25
CA ALA A 192 -4.11 -16.65 6.83
C ALA A 192 -5.48 -16.96 6.19
N ALA A 193 -6.32 -15.95 5.96
CA ALA A 193 -7.60 -16.11 5.29
C ALA A 193 -7.42 -16.58 3.83
N ILE A 194 -6.49 -15.99 3.08
CA ILE A 194 -6.18 -16.38 1.71
C ILE A 194 -5.71 -17.84 1.65
N LEU A 195 -4.83 -18.24 2.57
CA LEU A 195 -4.34 -19.63 2.65
C LEU A 195 -5.47 -20.60 3.04
N ALA A 196 -6.34 -20.21 3.96
CA ALA A 196 -7.50 -21.01 4.35
C ALA A 196 -8.49 -21.19 3.20
N ASP A 197 -8.77 -20.14 2.43
CA ASP A 197 -9.63 -20.17 1.25
C ASP A 197 -9.04 -21.08 0.17
N TYR A 198 -7.73 -20.96 -0.10
CA TYR A 198 -7.04 -21.83 -1.05
C TYR A 198 -7.10 -23.31 -0.62
N ALA A 199 -6.86 -23.59 0.67
CA ALA A 199 -6.96 -24.96 1.20
C ALA A 199 -8.40 -25.51 1.21
N ALA A 200 -9.40 -24.64 1.38
CA ALA A 200 -10.81 -25.03 1.26
C ALA A 200 -11.18 -25.32 -0.20
N GLU A 201 -10.72 -24.49 -1.14
CA GLU A 201 -10.93 -24.69 -2.58
C GLU A 201 -10.27 -25.97 -3.07
N GLN A 202 -9.03 -26.25 -2.66
CA GLN A 202 -8.35 -27.51 -2.97
C GLN A 202 -9.13 -28.72 -2.47
N ARG A 203 -9.56 -28.75 -1.20
CA ARG A 203 -10.36 -29.85 -0.64
C ARG A 203 -11.69 -30.02 -1.37
N ALA A 204 -12.35 -28.93 -1.72
CA ALA A 204 -13.60 -28.97 -2.47
C ALA A 204 -13.40 -29.50 -3.90
N ASN A 205 -12.29 -29.15 -4.55
CA ASN A 205 -11.94 -29.67 -5.86
C ASN A 205 -11.56 -31.15 -5.79
N GLU A 206 -10.78 -31.60 -4.79
CA GLU A 206 -10.47 -33.01 -4.59
C GLU A 206 -11.73 -33.86 -4.34
N ALA A 207 -12.67 -33.35 -3.53
CA ALA A 207 -13.95 -34.01 -3.29
C ALA A 207 -14.77 -34.09 -4.58
N PHE A 208 -14.90 -32.97 -5.30
CA PHE A 208 -15.58 -32.94 -6.60
C PHE A 208 -14.96 -33.94 -7.57
N GLN A 209 -13.64 -33.95 -7.69
CA GLN A 209 -12.92 -34.89 -8.55
C GLN A 209 -13.18 -36.34 -8.16
N LYS A 210 -13.35 -36.64 -6.87
CA LYS A 210 -13.72 -37.99 -6.41
C LYS A 210 -15.13 -38.42 -6.83
N ASP A 211 -16.03 -37.46 -6.94
CA ASP A 211 -17.46 -37.69 -7.16
C ASP A 211 -17.88 -37.50 -8.64
N ILE A 212 -16.94 -37.20 -9.55
CA ILE A 212 -17.24 -37.12 -10.99
C ILE A 212 -17.78 -38.45 -11.50
N VAL A 213 -18.99 -38.38 -12.08
CA VAL A 213 -19.71 -39.48 -12.74
C VAL A 213 -20.28 -39.00 -14.08
N VAL A 214 -20.87 -39.92 -14.86
CA VAL A 214 -21.59 -39.55 -16.09
C VAL A 214 -22.74 -38.61 -15.74
N GLY A 215 -22.87 -37.51 -16.49
CA GLY A 215 -23.84 -36.44 -16.26
C GLY A 215 -23.32 -35.30 -15.38
N THR A 216 -22.16 -35.43 -14.73
CA THR A 216 -21.58 -34.34 -13.94
C THR A 216 -21.15 -33.17 -14.85
N GLU A 217 -21.56 -31.96 -14.52
CA GLU A 217 -21.04 -30.74 -15.16
C GLU A 217 -19.70 -30.33 -14.54
N THR A 218 -18.75 -29.91 -15.38
CA THR A 218 -17.39 -29.50 -15.00
C THR A 218 -17.08 -28.10 -15.56
N ASN A 219 -15.92 -27.54 -15.22
CA ASN A 219 -15.40 -26.32 -15.85
C ASN A 219 -15.22 -26.41 -17.39
N CYS A 220 -15.15 -27.63 -17.93
CA CYS A 220 -14.95 -27.90 -19.35
C CYS A 220 -16.24 -28.28 -20.12
N GLY A 221 -17.25 -28.80 -19.43
CA GLY A 221 -18.46 -29.33 -20.05
C GLY A 221 -19.06 -30.49 -19.26
N THR A 222 -19.97 -31.24 -19.87
CA THR A 222 -20.68 -32.34 -19.22
C THR A 222 -19.96 -33.67 -19.45
N VAL A 223 -19.77 -34.45 -18.41
CA VAL A 223 -19.15 -35.78 -18.51
C VAL A 223 -20.11 -36.76 -19.17
N ILE A 224 -19.68 -37.40 -20.26
CA ILE A 224 -20.47 -38.38 -21.02
C ILE A 224 -19.95 -39.81 -20.85
N GLN A 225 -18.68 -39.99 -20.48
CA GLN A 225 -18.12 -41.31 -20.19
C GLN A 225 -17.04 -41.23 -19.10
N VAL A 226 -16.91 -42.28 -18.29
CA VAL A 226 -15.84 -42.44 -17.29
C VAL A 226 -15.13 -43.78 -17.51
N ARG A 227 -13.81 -43.77 -17.61
CA ARG A 227 -12.94 -44.95 -17.75
C ARG A 227 -11.74 -44.81 -16.80
N GLY A 228 -11.90 -45.31 -15.58
CA GLY A 228 -10.89 -45.20 -14.54
C GLY A 228 -10.53 -43.73 -14.25
N PRO A 229 -9.26 -43.31 -14.36
CA PRO A 229 -8.84 -41.93 -14.11
C PRO A 229 -9.19 -40.95 -15.24
N MET A 230 -9.67 -41.46 -16.38
CA MET A 230 -10.00 -40.66 -17.56
C MET A 230 -11.51 -40.49 -17.70
N VAL A 231 -11.93 -39.29 -18.10
CA VAL A 231 -13.32 -38.98 -18.39
C VAL A 231 -13.45 -38.32 -19.76
N GLU A 232 -14.52 -38.64 -20.46
CA GLU A 232 -14.89 -38.00 -21.71
C GLU A 232 -15.91 -36.90 -21.44
N ILE A 233 -15.65 -35.73 -22.02
CA ILE A 233 -16.40 -34.51 -21.78
C ILE A 233 -17.01 -34.05 -23.09
N ALA A 234 -18.32 -33.81 -23.08
CA ALA A 234 -19.02 -33.06 -24.11
C ALA A 234 -18.88 -31.57 -23.83
N VAL A 235 -18.31 -30.85 -24.79
CA VAL A 235 -18.05 -29.41 -24.70
C VAL A 235 -19.22 -28.66 -25.31
N SER A 236 -19.60 -27.55 -24.69
CA SER A 236 -20.62 -26.66 -25.26
C SER A 236 -20.19 -26.22 -26.67
N PRO A 237 -21.11 -26.21 -27.66
CA PRO A 237 -20.80 -25.86 -29.05
C PRO A 237 -20.27 -24.42 -29.22
N VAL A 238 -20.39 -23.58 -28.21
CA VAL A 238 -19.88 -22.21 -28.19
C VAL A 238 -18.40 -22.12 -27.76
N ARG A 239 -17.78 -23.23 -27.34
CA ARG A 239 -16.38 -23.28 -26.91
C ARG A 239 -15.53 -24.06 -27.93
N PRO A 240 -14.44 -23.46 -28.45
CA PRO A 240 -13.53 -24.17 -29.34
C PRO A 240 -12.73 -25.22 -28.55
N THR A 241 -12.78 -26.46 -29.02
CA THR A 241 -11.91 -27.55 -28.57
C THR A 241 -10.66 -27.63 -29.45
N PRO A 242 -9.49 -28.03 -28.92
CA PRO A 242 -8.24 -28.10 -29.68
C PRO A 242 -8.30 -29.05 -30.89
N ASN A 243 -9.16 -30.06 -30.84
CA ASN A 243 -9.34 -31.07 -31.88
C ASN A 243 -10.51 -30.74 -32.84
N GLY A 244 -11.24 -29.63 -32.63
CA GLY A 244 -12.43 -29.27 -33.41
C GLY A 244 -13.63 -30.20 -33.21
N GLN A 245 -13.54 -31.16 -32.29
CA GLN A 245 -14.62 -32.10 -31.98
C GLN A 245 -15.44 -31.59 -30.79
N SER A 246 -16.72 -31.94 -30.71
CA SER A 246 -17.57 -31.57 -29.57
C SER A 246 -17.28 -32.36 -28.30
N THR A 247 -16.29 -33.28 -28.32
CA THR A 247 -15.87 -34.06 -27.16
C THR A 247 -14.35 -34.16 -27.04
N PHE A 248 -13.86 -34.39 -25.81
CA PHE A 248 -12.46 -34.74 -25.56
C PHE A 248 -12.30 -35.56 -24.27
N TRP A 249 -11.18 -36.27 -24.16
CA TRP A 249 -10.81 -37.02 -22.95
C TRP A 249 -9.88 -36.21 -22.05
N SER A 250 -10.10 -36.27 -20.74
CA SER A 250 -9.25 -35.61 -19.74
C SER A 250 -9.07 -36.45 -18.47
N LYS A 251 -7.97 -36.23 -17.77
CA LYS A 251 -7.77 -36.75 -16.41
C LYS A 251 -8.77 -36.13 -15.45
N ARG A 252 -9.38 -36.97 -14.61
CA ARG A 252 -10.32 -36.55 -13.56
C ARG A 252 -9.71 -35.50 -12.62
N THR A 253 -8.40 -35.56 -12.37
CA THR A 253 -7.65 -34.65 -11.50
C THR A 253 -7.41 -33.25 -12.09
N VAL A 254 -7.63 -33.06 -13.39
CA VAL A 254 -7.48 -31.76 -14.08
C VAL A 254 -8.80 -31.01 -14.11
N LEU A 255 -9.91 -31.69 -13.82
CA LEU A 255 -11.25 -31.12 -13.84
C LEU A 255 -11.60 -30.48 -12.52
N THR A 256 -12.31 -29.37 -12.62
CA THR A 256 -12.81 -28.62 -11.48
C THR A 256 -14.30 -28.37 -11.65
N ARG A 257 -14.92 -27.85 -10.57
CA ARG A 257 -16.35 -27.53 -10.54
C ARG A 257 -16.72 -26.53 -11.65
N PRO A 258 -17.97 -26.52 -12.12
CA PRO A 258 -18.46 -25.48 -13.02
C PRO A 258 -18.19 -24.09 -12.45
N GLY A 259 -17.65 -23.19 -13.26
CA GLY A 259 -17.26 -21.87 -12.79
C GLY A 259 -16.33 -21.13 -13.75
N PRO A 260 -15.72 -20.02 -13.30
CA PRO A 260 -14.84 -19.19 -14.12
C PRO A 260 -13.47 -19.82 -14.37
N ALA A 261 -13.18 -20.97 -13.75
CA ALA A 261 -11.93 -21.69 -13.97
C ALA A 261 -11.76 -22.01 -15.46
N LEU A 262 -10.60 -21.65 -16.01
CA LEU A 262 -10.28 -21.96 -17.39
C LEU A 262 -10.28 -23.48 -17.60
N CYS A 263 -10.91 -23.93 -18.67
CA CYS A 263 -10.80 -25.33 -19.07
C CYS A 263 -9.38 -25.57 -19.58
N THR A 264 -8.59 -26.32 -18.82
CA THR A 264 -7.27 -26.77 -19.24
C THR A 264 -7.39 -28.15 -19.86
N TYR A 265 -7.14 -28.25 -21.16
CA TYR A 265 -7.09 -29.52 -21.89
C TYR A 265 -5.82 -30.27 -21.46
N GLY A 266 -5.96 -31.35 -20.69
CA GLY A 266 -4.84 -32.12 -20.18
C GLY A 266 -5.08 -33.63 -20.25
N LEU A 267 -4.15 -34.33 -20.91
CA LEU A 267 -3.97 -35.79 -20.89
C LEU A 267 -3.23 -36.25 -19.63
#